data_AF-A0A8D8GJE3-F1
#
_entry.id   AF-A0A8D8GJE3-F1
#
_cell.length_a   1.000
_cell.length_b   1.000
_cell.length_c   1.000
_cell.angle_alpha   90.00
_cell.angle_beta   90.00
_cell.angle_gamma   90.00
#
_symmetry.space_group_name_H-M   'P 1'
#
loop_
_entity.id
_entity.type
_entity.pdbx_description
1 polymer ?
#
loop_
_entity_poly.entity_id
_entity_poly.type
_entity_poly.pdbx_seq_one_letter_code
_entity_poly.pdbx_strand_id
1 'polypeptide(L)'
;MRRFALLAFLLATCLLVVTAAIDDEEDDPMDDSAAEDFDEDDENLLRQIEDQHVQREFEKEDQLARELAAKIAAEHYNFPEDIENAPRLVDPCKGIRCGAGRICQADGGTDAKCVCIPECPEEMDSRRKVCTNLNETWDSACEVHRQRCMCNTGDARCRGEEVKHVHIDYYGQCRNMPDCSENDLMDFPRRMRDWLFNVMRDLAARNELPEAYMELEHEAENNMTKRWTNAAIWKWCTLDGHPNDNSVSRHELFPIRAPLMALEHCIAPFLESCDPNNDHRISLQEWGNCLELEEDDLTARCAKINKEDEMEKIELELGEA
;
A
#
# COMPACT_ATOMS: atom_id res chain seq x y z
N MET A 1 63.83 19.98 32.40
CA MET A 1 63.64 21.41 32.02
C MET A 1 63.71 21.68 30.51
N ARG A 2 64.57 21.04 29.70
CA ARG A 2 64.61 21.29 28.23
C ARG A 2 63.42 20.74 27.41
N ARG A 3 62.70 19.71 27.89
CA ARG A 3 61.55 19.13 27.17
C ARG A 3 60.23 19.89 27.35
N PHE A 4 60.07 20.61 28.48
CA PHE A 4 58.88 21.45 28.72
C PHE A 4 58.93 22.78 27.95
N ALA A 5 60.14 23.29 27.65
CA ALA A 5 60.30 24.50 26.83
C ALA A 5 59.91 24.30 25.35
N LEU A 6 60.11 23.09 24.80
CA LEU A 6 59.74 22.75 23.42
C LEU A 6 58.22 22.62 23.24
N LEU A 7 57.51 22.08 24.22
CA LEU A 7 56.05 21.96 24.20
C LEU A 7 55.34 23.31 24.35
N ALA A 8 55.90 24.22 25.15
CA ALA A 8 55.38 25.58 25.28
C ALA A 8 55.60 26.42 24.00
N PHE A 9 56.70 26.20 23.27
CA PHE A 9 56.96 26.86 21.99
C PHE A 9 56.03 26.36 20.87
N LEU A 10 55.74 25.05 20.83
CA LEU A 10 54.84 24.45 19.83
C LEU A 10 53.37 24.84 20.02
N LEU A 11 52.91 25.00 21.27
CA LEU A 11 51.56 25.49 21.58
C LEU A 11 51.39 26.99 21.28
N ALA A 12 52.44 27.80 21.47
CA ALA A 12 52.42 29.23 21.13
C ALA A 12 52.46 29.47 19.61
N THR A 13 53.10 28.60 18.82
CA THR A 13 53.06 28.70 17.35
C THR A 13 51.72 28.25 16.76
N CYS A 14 51.01 27.31 17.39
CA CYS A 14 49.67 26.91 16.93
C CYS A 14 48.60 27.96 17.22
N LEU A 15 48.74 28.77 18.27
CA LEU A 15 47.78 29.85 18.56
C LEU A 15 47.96 31.10 17.69
N LEU A 16 49.15 31.33 17.11
CA LEU A 16 49.41 32.45 16.19
C LEU A 16 49.05 32.14 14.73
N VAL A 17 48.84 30.87 14.36
CA VAL A 17 48.46 30.46 13.00
C VAL A 17 46.93 30.48 12.80
N VAL A 18 46.14 30.56 13.89
CA VAL A 18 44.66 30.54 13.82
C VAL A 18 44.03 31.95 13.74
N THR A 19 44.81 33.03 13.87
CA THR A 19 44.28 34.42 13.86
C THR A 19 44.60 35.22 12.61
N ALA A 20 44.96 34.60 11.49
CA ALA A 20 45.25 35.27 10.22
C ALA A 20 44.45 34.71 9.04
N ALA A 21 43.14 34.51 9.23
CA ALA A 21 42.23 34.15 8.16
C ALA A 21 40.96 35.02 8.23
N ILE A 22 41.11 36.33 8.05
CA ILE A 22 40.03 37.26 7.68
C ILE A 22 40.65 38.36 6.79
N ASP A 23 40.10 38.46 5.57
CA ASP A 23 40.18 39.51 4.53
C ASP A 23 41.53 39.87 3.89
N ASP A 24 41.67 39.55 2.60
CA ASP A 24 41.81 40.59 1.57
C ASP A 24 41.48 40.03 0.17
N GLU A 25 40.76 40.87 -0.56
CA GLU A 25 40.14 40.71 -1.87
C GLU A 25 41.13 41.19 -2.95
N GLU A 26 41.60 40.30 -3.82
CA GLU A 26 42.24 40.66 -5.09
C GLU A 26 41.66 39.77 -6.21
N ASP A 27 40.80 40.40 -7.01
CA ASP A 27 40.35 39.94 -8.31
C ASP A 27 41.54 39.74 -9.26
N ASP A 28 41.71 38.52 -9.77
CA ASP A 28 42.41 38.26 -11.03
C ASP A 28 41.59 37.24 -11.83
N PRO A 29 41.11 37.57 -13.05
CA PRO A 29 40.16 36.74 -13.76
C PRO A 29 40.91 35.59 -14.45
N MET A 30 40.76 34.38 -13.92
CA MET A 30 41.04 33.18 -14.72
C MET A 30 39.92 33.01 -15.75
N ASP A 31 40.31 33.24 -16.99
CA ASP A 31 39.63 32.92 -18.25
C ASP A 31 39.06 31.49 -18.23
N ASP A 32 37.74 31.39 -18.03
CA ASP A 32 36.94 30.16 -18.11
C ASP A 32 36.06 30.18 -19.39
N SER A 33 36.63 30.62 -20.51
CA SER A 33 35.93 30.69 -21.81
C SER A 33 35.83 29.35 -22.54
N ALA A 34 35.50 28.28 -21.81
CA ALA A 34 35.18 26.97 -22.40
C ALA A 34 33.88 26.34 -21.85
N ALA A 35 33.01 27.13 -21.24
CA ALA A 35 31.59 26.82 -21.15
C ALA A 35 30.88 27.50 -22.34
N GLU A 36 30.96 26.87 -23.52
CA GLU A 36 30.01 27.17 -24.59
C GLU A 36 28.61 26.87 -24.02
N ASP A 37 27.70 27.84 -24.12
CA ASP A 37 26.30 27.77 -23.67
C ASP A 37 25.67 26.44 -24.12
N PHE A 38 25.45 25.52 -23.18
CA PHE A 38 24.54 24.39 -23.40
C PHE A 38 23.12 24.95 -23.31
N ASP A 39 22.55 25.28 -24.46
CA ASP A 39 21.19 25.78 -24.54
C ASP A 39 20.18 24.64 -24.22
N GLU A 40 18.95 24.99 -23.85
CA GLU A 40 17.88 24.01 -23.56
C GLU A 40 17.63 23.02 -24.73
N ASP A 41 17.96 23.44 -25.95
CA ASP A 41 17.89 22.62 -27.16
C ASP A 41 18.94 21.50 -27.17
N ASP A 42 20.16 21.76 -26.66
CA ASP A 42 21.22 20.76 -26.55
C ASP A 42 20.92 19.74 -25.44
N GLU A 43 20.32 20.17 -24.33
CA GLU A 43 19.84 19.26 -23.27
C GLU A 43 18.72 18.35 -23.79
N ASN A 44 17.78 18.90 -24.56
CA ASN A 44 16.72 18.11 -25.19
C ASN A 44 17.26 17.10 -26.22
N LEU A 45 18.29 17.47 -26.98
CA LEU A 45 18.96 16.57 -27.91
C LEU A 45 19.68 15.43 -27.18
N LEU A 46 20.36 15.73 -26.07
CA LEU A 46 21.01 14.72 -25.24
C LEU A 46 20.00 13.71 -24.67
N ARG A 47 18.85 14.16 -24.18
CA ARG A 47 17.77 13.28 -23.70
C ARG A 47 17.23 12.37 -24.81
N GLN A 48 17.04 12.90 -26.03
CA GLN A 48 16.61 12.07 -27.16
C GLN A 48 17.64 11.00 -27.54
N ILE A 49 18.93 11.35 -27.48
CA ILE A 49 20.01 10.39 -27.72
C ILE A 49 20.00 9.31 -26.63
N GLU A 50 19.87 9.69 -25.36
CA GLU A 50 19.73 8.75 -24.23
C GLU A 50 18.53 7.81 -24.42
N ASP A 51 17.34 8.34 -24.72
CA ASP A 51 16.14 7.56 -24.99
C ASP A 51 16.34 6.58 -26.16
N GLN A 52 17.00 7.01 -27.24
CA GLN A 52 17.33 6.14 -28.37
C GLN A 52 18.36 5.06 -28.01
N HIS A 53 19.30 5.35 -27.11
CA HIS A 53 20.26 4.38 -26.60
C HIS A 53 19.54 3.35 -25.71
N VAL A 54 18.69 3.79 -24.79
CA VAL A 54 17.87 2.95 -23.93
C VAL A 54 16.96 2.04 -24.75
N GLN A 55 16.28 2.57 -25.77
CA GLN A 55 15.44 1.75 -26.64
C GLN A 55 16.23 0.69 -27.41
N ARG A 56 17.38 1.05 -27.97
CA ARG A 56 18.25 0.07 -28.65
C ARG A 56 18.80 -1.00 -27.71
N GLU A 57 19.05 -0.66 -26.45
CA GLU A 57 19.46 -1.62 -25.44
C GLU A 57 18.30 -2.55 -25.08
N PHE A 58 17.11 -2.01 -24.87
CA PHE A 58 15.91 -2.80 -24.62
C PHE A 58 15.57 -3.76 -25.76
N GLU A 59 15.65 -3.31 -27.02
CA GLU A 59 15.45 -4.16 -28.20
C GLU A 59 16.46 -5.32 -28.27
N LYS A 60 17.74 -5.06 -27.95
CA LYS A 60 18.77 -6.09 -27.90
C LYS A 60 18.53 -7.08 -26.78
N GLU A 61 18.13 -6.60 -25.61
CA GLU A 61 17.78 -7.46 -24.47
C GLU A 61 16.57 -8.34 -24.77
N ASP A 62 15.52 -7.79 -25.38
CA ASP A 62 14.34 -8.54 -25.82
C ASP A 62 14.70 -9.60 -26.87
N GLN A 63 15.55 -9.24 -27.85
CA GLN A 63 16.03 -10.20 -28.85
C GLN A 63 16.83 -11.34 -28.19
N LEU A 64 17.75 -11.03 -27.29
CA LEU A 64 18.53 -12.03 -26.57
C LEU A 64 17.64 -12.94 -25.72
N ALA A 65 16.61 -12.37 -25.07
CA ALA A 65 15.63 -13.13 -24.30
C ALA A 65 14.82 -14.09 -25.18
N ARG A 66 14.38 -13.66 -26.36
CA ARG A 66 13.68 -14.52 -27.33
C ARG A 66 14.57 -15.65 -27.86
N GLU A 67 15.82 -15.35 -28.20
CA GLU A 67 16.78 -16.37 -28.64
C GLU A 67 17.06 -17.40 -27.53
N LEU A 68 17.20 -16.95 -26.29
CA LEU A 68 17.37 -17.84 -25.14
C LEU A 68 16.12 -18.70 -24.90
N ALA A 69 14.92 -18.12 -24.99
CA ALA A 69 13.67 -18.86 -24.85
C ALA A 69 13.50 -19.93 -25.93
N ALA A 70 13.84 -19.63 -27.19
CA ALA A 70 13.81 -20.58 -28.29
C ALA A 70 14.77 -21.76 -28.06
N LYS A 71 16.00 -21.49 -27.58
CA LYS A 71 16.97 -22.55 -27.23
C LYS A 71 16.47 -23.46 -26.11
N ILE A 72 15.93 -22.88 -25.03
CA ILE A 72 15.36 -23.66 -23.92
C ILE A 72 14.19 -24.52 -24.40
N ALA A 73 13.32 -23.97 -25.26
CA ALA A 73 12.20 -24.71 -25.85
C ALA A 73 12.65 -25.88 -26.73
N ALA A 74 13.69 -25.69 -27.55
CA ALA A 74 14.27 -26.75 -28.37
C ALA A 74 14.86 -27.88 -27.51
N GLU A 75 15.62 -27.55 -26.45
CA GLU A 75 16.27 -28.53 -25.58
C GLU A 75 15.30 -29.33 -24.71
N HIS A 76 14.28 -28.67 -24.15
CA HIS A 76 13.40 -29.30 -23.14
C HIS A 76 12.09 -29.85 -23.72
N TYR A 77 11.64 -29.32 -24.86
CA TYR A 77 10.33 -29.64 -25.44
C TYR A 77 10.40 -30.16 -26.89
N ASN A 78 11.61 -30.35 -27.44
CA ASN A 78 11.83 -30.88 -28.79
C ASN A 78 11.13 -30.04 -29.90
N PHE A 79 11.05 -28.73 -29.68
CA PHE A 79 10.51 -27.76 -30.65
C PHE A 79 11.56 -27.38 -31.71
N PRO A 80 11.15 -27.02 -32.95
CA PRO A 80 12.04 -26.45 -33.95
C PRO A 80 12.65 -25.13 -33.46
N GLU A 81 13.93 -24.86 -33.78
CA GLU A 81 14.60 -23.56 -33.56
C GLU A 81 14.01 -22.48 -34.50
N ASP A 82 12.76 -22.11 -34.27
CA ASP A 82 12.06 -21.06 -35.00
C ASP A 82 11.60 -19.98 -34.00
N ILE A 83 12.14 -18.77 -34.15
CA ILE A 83 11.88 -17.63 -33.28
C ILE A 83 10.42 -17.14 -33.43
N GLU A 84 9.81 -17.30 -34.61
CA GLU A 84 8.42 -16.90 -34.85
C GLU A 84 7.40 -17.89 -34.25
N ASN A 85 7.80 -19.16 -34.11
CA ASN A 85 6.95 -20.25 -33.59
C ASN A 85 7.39 -20.77 -32.21
N ALA A 86 8.29 -20.06 -31.53
CA ALA A 86 8.67 -20.38 -30.17
C ALA A 86 7.40 -20.37 -29.29
N PRO A 87 7.10 -21.46 -28.56
CA PRO A 87 5.91 -21.51 -27.73
C PRO A 87 5.97 -20.36 -26.73
N ARG A 88 4.98 -19.45 -26.81
CA ARG A 88 4.78 -18.45 -25.77
C ARG A 88 4.53 -19.22 -24.48
N LEU A 89 5.51 -19.19 -23.58
CA LEU A 89 5.37 -19.78 -22.25
C LEU A 89 4.33 -18.93 -21.50
N VAL A 90 3.06 -19.29 -21.64
CA VAL A 90 1.98 -18.64 -20.90
C VAL A 90 2.12 -19.10 -19.46
N ASP A 91 2.40 -18.17 -18.56
CA ASP A 91 2.40 -18.44 -17.13
C ASP A 91 1.02 -18.96 -16.71
N PRO A 92 0.89 -20.21 -16.23
CA PRO A 92 -0.38 -20.77 -15.77
C PRO A 92 -1.03 -19.98 -14.64
N CYS A 93 -0.23 -19.20 -13.89
CA CYS A 93 -0.69 -18.36 -12.80
C CYS A 93 -1.13 -16.96 -13.22
N LYS A 94 -0.94 -16.59 -14.50
CA LYS A 94 -1.35 -15.29 -15.00
C LYS A 94 -2.87 -15.13 -14.91
N GLY A 95 -3.32 -14.15 -14.12
CA GLY A 95 -4.74 -13.85 -13.91
C GLY A 95 -5.43 -14.65 -12.80
N ILE A 96 -4.76 -15.64 -12.19
CA ILE A 96 -5.32 -16.40 -11.07
C ILE A 96 -5.12 -15.63 -9.76
N ARG A 97 -6.24 -15.24 -9.13
CA ARG A 97 -6.24 -14.60 -7.80
C ARG A 97 -6.55 -15.63 -6.73
N CYS A 98 -5.54 -15.94 -5.90
CA CYS A 98 -5.71 -16.82 -4.75
C CYS A 98 -6.15 -16.03 -3.51
N GLY A 99 -6.96 -16.66 -2.66
CA GLY A 99 -7.37 -16.06 -1.38
C GLY A 99 -6.20 -15.86 -0.40
N ALA A 100 -6.43 -15.08 0.66
CA ALA A 100 -5.41 -14.74 1.65
C ALA A 100 -4.71 -15.98 2.25
N GLY A 101 -3.37 -15.96 2.26
CA GLY A 101 -2.55 -17.08 2.74
C GLY A 101 -2.30 -18.17 1.70
N ARG A 102 -2.62 -17.90 0.42
CA ARG A 102 -2.34 -18.80 -0.71
C ARG A 102 -1.60 -18.07 -1.82
N ILE A 103 -0.75 -18.82 -2.52
CA ILE A 103 -0.10 -18.41 -3.77
C ILE A 103 -0.46 -19.38 -4.88
N CYS A 104 -0.43 -18.89 -6.11
CA CYS A 104 -0.58 -19.75 -7.28
C CYS A 104 0.73 -20.49 -7.53
N GLN A 105 0.66 -21.80 -7.73
CA GLN A 105 1.78 -22.64 -8.12
C GLN A 105 1.38 -23.49 -9.32
N ALA A 106 2.23 -23.52 -10.36
CA ALA A 106 2.05 -24.38 -11.52
C ALA A 106 2.31 -25.85 -11.16
N ASP A 107 1.40 -26.74 -11.56
CA ASP A 107 1.49 -28.18 -11.27
C ASP A 107 2.07 -28.93 -12.48
N GLY A 108 3.33 -28.65 -12.82
CA GLY A 108 4.12 -29.38 -13.82
C GLY A 108 3.63 -29.33 -15.28
N GLY A 109 2.56 -28.58 -15.58
CA GLY A 109 1.95 -28.46 -16.91
C GLY A 109 1.26 -27.11 -17.12
N THR A 110 0.11 -27.09 -17.81
CA THR A 110 -0.72 -25.90 -18.04
C THR A 110 -1.65 -25.56 -16.88
N ASP A 111 -1.75 -26.45 -15.88
CA ASP A 111 -2.67 -26.30 -14.76
C ASP A 111 -1.99 -25.60 -13.58
N ALA A 112 -2.71 -24.67 -12.97
CA ALA A 112 -2.26 -23.90 -11.82
C ALA A 112 -3.20 -24.11 -10.62
N LYS A 113 -2.62 -24.16 -9.42
CA LYS A 113 -3.36 -24.37 -8.18
C LYS A 113 -2.96 -23.37 -7.11
N CYS A 114 -3.94 -22.89 -6.36
CA CYS A 114 -3.69 -22.10 -5.16
C CYS A 114 -3.28 -23.01 -4.00
N VAL A 115 -2.01 -22.94 -3.61
CA VAL A 115 -1.42 -23.65 -2.48
C VAL A 115 -1.17 -22.69 -1.32
N CYS A 116 -1.04 -23.19 -0.09
CA CYS A 116 -0.65 -22.31 1.03
C CYS A 116 0.75 -21.74 0.84
N ILE A 117 0.98 -20.52 1.33
CA ILE A 117 2.30 -19.86 1.23
C ILE A 117 3.38 -20.77 1.85
N PRO A 118 4.44 -21.13 1.10
CA PRO A 118 5.48 -22.02 1.61
C PRO A 118 6.30 -21.34 2.71
N GLU A 119 6.69 -20.09 2.48
CA GLU A 119 7.58 -19.30 3.33
C GLU A 119 7.20 -17.82 3.24
N CYS A 120 7.24 -17.12 4.38
CA CYS A 120 7.03 -15.67 4.44
C CYS A 120 8.37 -14.96 4.70
N PRO A 121 8.55 -13.73 4.18
CA PRO A 121 9.73 -12.92 4.51
C PRO A 121 9.86 -12.66 6.01
N GLU A 122 11.10 -12.62 6.51
CA GLU A 122 11.37 -12.26 7.90
C GLU A 122 11.18 -10.75 8.11
N GLU A 123 10.36 -10.38 9.10
CA GLU A 123 10.09 -8.99 9.45
C GLU A 123 10.87 -8.56 10.70
N MET A 124 11.84 -7.68 10.48
CA MET A 124 12.66 -7.10 11.56
C MET A 124 12.00 -5.88 12.20
N ASP A 125 11.12 -5.18 11.49
CA ASP A 125 10.43 -4.01 12.00
C ASP A 125 9.26 -4.41 12.92
N SER A 126 9.33 -4.00 14.18
CA SER A 126 8.26 -4.16 15.16
C SER A 126 6.91 -3.57 14.71
N ARG A 127 6.89 -2.58 13.81
CA ARG A 127 5.67 -1.95 13.27
C ARG A 127 4.98 -2.82 12.22
N ARG A 128 5.71 -3.74 11.57
CA ARG A 128 5.19 -4.66 10.53
C ARG A 128 4.75 -6.01 11.08
N LYS A 129 5.10 -6.29 12.34
CA LYS A 129 4.50 -7.37 13.13
C LYS A 129 3.00 -7.15 13.29
N VAL A 130 2.29 -8.18 13.74
CA VAL A 130 0.84 -8.10 13.94
C VAL A 130 0.44 -8.73 15.26
N CYS A 131 -0.58 -8.17 15.90
CA CYS A 131 -1.24 -8.77 17.04
C CYS A 131 -2.52 -9.47 16.60
N THR A 132 -2.73 -10.69 17.08
CA THR A 132 -3.89 -11.51 16.72
C THR A 132 -4.98 -11.43 17.79
N ASN A 133 -6.18 -11.90 17.46
CA ASN A 133 -7.30 -12.06 18.40
C ASN A 133 -7.00 -13.02 19.59
N LEU A 134 -5.88 -13.75 19.55
CA LEU A 134 -5.39 -14.59 20.66
C LEU A 134 -4.42 -13.82 21.57
N ASN A 135 -4.24 -12.51 21.36
CA ASN A 135 -3.26 -11.66 22.04
C ASN A 135 -1.81 -12.17 21.91
N GLU A 136 -1.52 -12.83 20.78
CA GLU A 136 -0.19 -13.29 20.42
C GLU A 136 0.39 -12.40 19.31
N THR A 137 1.66 -12.04 19.46
CA THR A 137 2.41 -11.27 18.45
C THR A 137 3.02 -12.21 17.42
N TRP A 138 2.75 -11.94 16.15
CA TRP A 138 3.24 -12.70 15.01
C TRP A 138 4.17 -11.83 14.17
N ASP A 139 5.09 -12.48 13.46
CA ASP A 139 6.14 -11.77 12.71
C ASP A 139 5.59 -10.92 11.57
N SER A 140 4.57 -11.41 10.87
CA SER A 140 3.95 -10.67 9.77
C SER A 140 2.50 -11.11 9.55
N ALA A 141 1.73 -10.29 8.84
CA ALA A 141 0.41 -10.66 8.35
C ALA A 141 0.45 -11.91 7.46
N CYS A 142 1.55 -12.11 6.71
CA CYS A 142 1.76 -13.30 5.88
C CYS A 142 1.72 -14.58 6.72
N GLU A 143 2.42 -14.61 7.86
CA GLU A 143 2.47 -15.80 8.72
C GLU A 143 1.10 -16.16 9.31
N VAL A 144 0.32 -15.15 9.72
CA VAL A 144 -1.05 -15.37 10.23
C VAL A 144 -1.92 -16.03 9.16
N HIS A 145 -1.92 -15.49 7.93
CA HIS A 145 -2.71 -16.05 6.83
C HIS A 145 -2.21 -17.42 6.37
N ARG A 146 -0.88 -17.63 6.37
CA ARG A 146 -0.23 -18.89 6.05
C ARG A 146 -0.64 -20.00 7.02
N GLN A 147 -0.57 -19.75 8.33
CA GLN A 147 -1.01 -20.72 9.34
C GLN A 147 -2.50 -21.01 9.25
N ARG A 148 -3.33 -19.98 9.06
CA ARG A 148 -4.77 -20.16 8.81
C ARG A 148 -5.02 -21.06 7.59
N CYS A 149 -4.27 -20.87 6.51
CA CYS A 149 -4.37 -21.73 5.32
C CYS A 149 -4.02 -23.18 5.64
N MET A 150 -2.86 -23.41 6.27
CA MET A 150 -2.36 -24.74 6.64
C MET A 150 -3.36 -25.51 7.51
N CYS A 151 -3.93 -24.84 8.51
CA CYS A 151 -4.92 -25.43 9.40
C CYS A 151 -6.26 -25.72 8.70
N ASN A 152 -6.69 -24.85 7.80
CA ASN A 152 -7.88 -25.11 6.98
C ASN A 152 -7.70 -26.27 6.00
N THR A 153 -6.46 -26.52 5.52
CA THR A 153 -6.15 -27.63 4.63
C THR A 153 -5.76 -28.93 5.33
N GLY A 154 -5.66 -28.92 6.67
CA GLY A 154 -5.21 -30.09 7.45
C GLY A 154 -3.74 -30.44 7.24
N ASP A 155 -2.88 -29.45 6.92
CA ASP A 155 -1.44 -29.65 6.76
C ASP A 155 -0.82 -29.96 8.13
N ALA A 156 0.11 -30.91 8.19
CA ALA A 156 0.80 -31.31 9.42
C ALA A 156 1.63 -30.18 10.05
N ARG A 157 1.95 -29.13 9.29
CA ARG A 157 2.67 -27.93 9.76
C ARG A 157 1.78 -26.94 10.53
N CYS A 158 0.47 -27.17 10.60
CA CYS A 158 -0.45 -26.36 11.39
C CYS A 158 -0.08 -26.41 12.88
N ARG A 159 -0.07 -25.24 13.54
CA ARG A 159 0.24 -25.13 14.98
C ARG A 159 -0.85 -25.72 15.90
N GLY A 160 -2.11 -25.75 15.46
CA GLY A 160 -3.24 -26.31 16.22
C GLY A 160 -4.63 -25.89 15.68
N GLU A 161 -5.71 -26.40 16.27
CA GLU A 161 -7.08 -26.05 15.85
C GLU A 161 -7.44 -24.60 16.28
N GLU A 162 -6.82 -24.10 17.35
CA GLU A 162 -7.02 -22.73 17.86
C GLU A 162 -6.60 -21.65 16.85
N VAL A 163 -5.56 -21.94 16.04
CA VAL A 163 -5.08 -21.00 15.00
C VAL A 163 -5.88 -21.11 13.70
N LYS A 164 -6.86 -22.00 13.60
CA LYS A 164 -7.71 -22.11 12.40
C LYS A 164 -8.61 -20.89 12.17
N HIS A 165 -9.03 -20.25 13.26
CA HIS A 165 -9.85 -19.03 13.25
C HIS A 165 -9.05 -17.78 13.64
N VAL A 166 -7.72 -17.88 13.64
CA VAL A 166 -6.85 -16.74 13.93
C VAL A 166 -7.06 -15.65 12.89
N HIS A 167 -7.14 -14.42 13.36
CA HIS A 167 -7.17 -13.23 12.53
C HIS A 167 -6.36 -12.12 13.20
N ILE A 168 -5.89 -11.20 12.38
CA ILE A 168 -5.19 -10.01 12.84
C ILE A 168 -6.24 -9.13 13.53
N ASP A 169 -5.93 -8.67 14.75
CA ASP A 169 -6.73 -7.67 15.44
C ASP A 169 -6.19 -6.26 15.14
N TYR A 170 -4.86 -6.09 15.16
CA TYR A 170 -4.19 -4.84 14.77
C TYR A 170 -2.75 -5.03 14.32
N TYR A 171 -2.23 -4.01 13.62
CA TYR A 171 -0.83 -3.96 13.19
C TYR A 171 0.10 -3.45 14.30
N GLY A 172 1.29 -4.03 14.38
CA GLY A 172 2.27 -3.85 15.44
C GLY A 172 2.33 -5.03 16.42
N GLN A 173 3.28 -4.99 17.34
CA GLN A 173 3.36 -5.96 18.44
C GLN A 173 2.17 -5.81 19.40
N CYS A 174 1.80 -6.91 20.05
CA CYS A 174 0.75 -6.88 21.07
C CYS A 174 1.14 -5.97 22.22
N ARG A 175 0.21 -5.11 22.64
CA ARG A 175 0.35 -4.14 23.72
C ARG A 175 -0.87 -4.21 24.62
N ASN A 176 -0.67 -3.80 25.87
CA ASN A 176 -1.78 -3.59 26.79
C ASN A 176 -2.47 -2.28 26.42
N MET A 177 -3.66 -2.37 25.83
CA MET A 177 -4.48 -1.22 25.47
C MET A 177 -5.35 -0.81 26.66
N PRO A 178 -5.54 0.48 26.91
CA PRO A 178 -6.47 0.93 27.94
C PRO A 178 -7.90 0.52 27.57
N ASP A 179 -8.74 0.30 28.58
CA ASP A 179 -10.17 0.09 28.38
C ASP A 179 -10.82 1.38 27.86
N CYS A 180 -11.76 1.25 26.92
CA CYS A 180 -12.52 2.38 26.40
C CYS A 180 -13.49 2.90 27.46
N SER A 181 -13.29 4.13 27.95
CA SER A 181 -14.19 4.73 28.93
C SER A 181 -15.50 5.17 28.27
N GLU A 182 -16.57 5.27 29.06
CA GLU A 182 -17.88 5.73 28.55
C GLU A 182 -17.80 7.12 27.92
N ASN A 183 -17.00 8.03 28.50
CA ASN A 183 -16.81 9.37 27.95
C ASN A 183 -16.07 9.33 26.60
N ASP A 184 -15.04 8.50 26.49
CA ASP A 184 -14.26 8.38 25.24
C ASP A 184 -15.12 7.76 24.14
N LEU A 185 -15.95 6.76 24.48
CA LEU A 185 -16.89 6.13 23.55
C LEU A 185 -17.97 7.11 23.09
N MET A 186 -18.49 7.96 23.99
CA MET A 186 -19.49 8.99 23.64
C MET A 186 -18.95 10.07 22.68
N ASP A 187 -17.66 10.42 22.77
CA ASP A 187 -17.04 11.38 21.85
C ASP A 187 -16.56 10.72 20.54
N PHE A 188 -16.39 9.39 20.53
CA PHE A 188 -15.83 8.65 19.41
C PHE A 188 -16.57 8.87 18.07
N PRO A 189 -17.91 8.81 17.99
CA PRO A 189 -18.64 9.05 16.74
C PRO A 189 -18.26 10.37 16.08
N ARG A 190 -18.06 11.42 16.88
CA ARG A 190 -17.66 12.76 16.42
C ARG A 190 -16.26 12.76 15.82
N ARG A 191 -15.30 12.23 16.56
CA ARG A 191 -13.91 12.15 16.08
C ARG A 191 -13.82 11.29 14.82
N MET A 192 -14.61 10.22 14.75
CA MET A 192 -14.65 9.34 13.58
C MET A 192 -15.19 10.04 12.34
N ARG A 193 -16.33 10.75 12.41
CA ARG A 193 -16.86 11.50 11.25
C ARG A 193 -15.93 12.62 10.78
N ASP A 194 -15.29 13.33 11.71
CA ASP A 194 -14.28 14.34 11.39
C ASP A 194 -13.04 13.73 10.73
N TRP A 195 -12.58 12.59 11.26
CA TRP A 195 -11.45 11.85 10.70
C TRP A 195 -11.75 11.36 9.28
N LEU A 196 -12.92 10.76 9.05
CA LEU A 196 -13.34 10.29 7.73
C LEU A 196 -13.33 11.41 6.68
N PHE A 197 -13.87 12.58 7.02
CA PHE A 197 -13.85 13.74 6.13
C PHE A 197 -12.41 14.19 5.81
N ASN A 198 -11.54 14.29 6.82
CA ASN A 198 -10.15 14.69 6.59
C ASN A 198 -9.40 13.68 5.71
N VAL A 199 -9.62 12.37 5.92
CA VAL A 199 -9.02 11.34 5.07
C VAL A 199 -9.52 11.46 3.62
N MET A 200 -10.82 11.69 3.42
CA MET A 200 -11.39 11.87 2.08
C MET A 200 -10.74 13.07 1.36
N ARG A 201 -10.64 14.22 2.04
CA ARG A 201 -9.99 15.42 1.52
C ARG A 201 -8.51 15.18 1.21
N ASP A 202 -7.78 14.52 2.10
CA ASP A 202 -6.35 14.23 1.92
C ASP A 202 -6.09 13.23 0.78
N LEU A 203 -7.05 12.33 0.48
CA LEU A 203 -7.00 11.46 -0.70
C LEU A 203 -7.29 12.25 -1.98
N ALA A 204 -8.30 13.12 -1.97
CA ALA A 204 -8.61 13.99 -3.11
C ALA A 204 -7.44 14.91 -3.46
N ALA A 205 -6.82 15.54 -2.46
CA ALA A 205 -5.65 16.39 -2.66
C ALA A 205 -4.44 15.67 -3.26
N ARG A 206 -4.33 14.34 -3.08
CA ARG A 206 -3.26 13.51 -3.64
C ARG A 206 -3.66 12.81 -4.94
N ASN A 207 -4.86 13.08 -5.48
CA ASN A 207 -5.44 12.38 -6.63
C ASN A 207 -5.51 10.85 -6.42
N GLU A 208 -5.70 10.41 -5.17
CA GLU A 208 -5.85 9.00 -4.79
C GLU A 208 -7.32 8.62 -4.56
N LEU A 209 -8.24 9.59 -4.63
CA LEU A 209 -9.67 9.37 -4.57
C LEU A 209 -10.20 9.08 -5.98
N PRO A 210 -10.94 7.98 -6.21
CA PRO A 210 -11.51 7.70 -7.53
C PRO A 210 -12.43 8.84 -8.00
N GLU A 211 -12.43 9.12 -9.29
CA GLU A 211 -13.15 10.26 -9.90
C GLU A 211 -14.63 10.28 -9.47
N ALA A 212 -15.28 9.11 -9.43
CA ALA A 212 -16.67 8.97 -9.05
C ALA A 212 -16.98 9.44 -7.60
N TYR A 213 -15.97 9.50 -6.73
CA TYR A 213 -16.08 10.04 -5.36
C TYR A 213 -15.60 11.50 -5.23
N MET A 214 -14.95 12.06 -6.25
CA MET A 214 -14.49 13.47 -6.25
C MET A 214 -15.66 14.45 -6.14
N GLU A 215 -16.79 14.16 -6.80
CA GLU A 215 -18.00 15.00 -6.69
C GLU A 215 -18.52 15.07 -5.24
N LEU A 216 -18.49 13.94 -4.53
CA LEU A 216 -18.94 13.85 -3.14
C LEU A 216 -18.03 14.65 -2.21
N GLU A 217 -16.72 14.62 -2.46
CA GLU A 217 -15.74 15.42 -1.73
C GLU A 217 -15.98 16.91 -1.94
N HIS A 218 -16.13 17.33 -3.20
CA HIS A 218 -16.35 18.74 -3.53
C HIS A 218 -17.64 19.29 -2.88
N GLU A 219 -18.72 18.50 -2.89
CA GLU A 219 -19.96 18.86 -2.19
C GLU A 219 -19.75 18.95 -0.66
N ALA A 220 -18.93 18.05 -0.09
CA ALA A 220 -18.63 18.03 1.34
C ALA A 220 -17.84 19.26 1.81
N GLU A 221 -16.95 19.81 0.98
CA GLU A 221 -16.22 21.04 1.27
C GLU A 221 -17.10 22.29 1.20
N ASN A 222 -18.00 22.34 0.23
CA ASN A 222 -18.84 23.52 -0.04
C ASN A 222 -20.13 23.56 0.80
N ASN A 223 -20.61 22.41 1.28
CA ASN A 223 -21.84 22.31 2.06
C ASN A 223 -21.60 21.63 3.42
N MET A 224 -21.61 22.45 4.48
CA MET A 224 -21.40 21.99 5.85
C MET A 224 -22.40 20.93 6.33
N THR A 225 -23.63 20.87 5.78
CA THR A 225 -24.61 19.83 6.17
C THR A 225 -24.29 18.47 5.56
N LYS A 226 -23.63 18.45 4.39
CA LYS A 226 -23.24 17.22 3.68
C LYS A 226 -21.83 16.76 4.01
N ARG A 227 -21.04 17.61 4.67
CA ARG A 227 -19.63 17.38 5.00
C ARG A 227 -19.35 15.98 5.55
N TRP A 228 -20.03 15.60 6.63
CA TRP A 228 -19.83 14.30 7.27
C TRP A 228 -20.59 13.18 6.57
N THR A 229 -21.77 13.46 6.05
CA THR A 229 -22.61 12.47 5.36
C THR A 229 -21.94 11.94 4.10
N ASN A 230 -21.38 12.81 3.26
CA ASN A 230 -20.71 12.39 2.03
C ASN A 230 -19.45 11.57 2.33
N ALA A 231 -18.66 11.97 3.33
CA ALA A 231 -17.49 11.21 3.77
C ALA A 231 -17.88 9.84 4.35
N ALA A 232 -18.97 9.77 5.13
CA ALA A 232 -19.49 8.52 5.68
C ALA A 232 -19.98 7.57 4.56
N ILE A 233 -20.71 8.10 3.57
CA ILE A 233 -21.18 7.35 2.39
C ILE A 233 -19.99 6.81 1.60
N TRP A 234 -19.05 7.68 1.21
CA TRP A 234 -17.85 7.28 0.47
C TRP A 234 -17.13 6.14 1.19
N LYS A 235 -16.89 6.30 2.50
CA LYS A 235 -16.16 5.29 3.26
C LYS A 235 -16.92 3.97 3.29
N TRP A 236 -18.22 4.00 3.55
CA TRP A 236 -19.05 2.81 3.59
C TRP A 236 -19.07 2.10 2.22
N CYS A 237 -19.28 2.84 1.11
CA CYS A 237 -19.22 2.28 -0.24
C CYS A 237 -17.86 1.63 -0.55
N THR A 238 -16.77 2.24 -0.06
CA THR A 238 -15.41 1.72 -0.25
C THR A 238 -15.17 0.43 0.54
N LEU A 239 -15.88 0.26 1.66
CA LEU A 239 -15.78 -0.96 2.49
C LEU A 239 -16.68 -2.08 1.96
N ASP A 240 -17.87 -1.76 1.42
CA ASP A 240 -18.80 -2.69 0.73
C ASP A 240 -18.26 -3.09 -0.66
N GLY A 241 -17.20 -3.90 -0.62
CA GLY A 241 -16.43 -4.29 -1.80
C GLY A 241 -17.02 -5.50 -2.50
N HIS A 242 -16.42 -6.68 -2.26
CA HIS A 242 -16.83 -7.93 -2.91
C HIS A 242 -17.14 -9.04 -1.89
N PRO A 243 -18.35 -9.62 -1.90
CA PRO A 243 -19.47 -9.26 -2.77
C PRO A 243 -20.07 -7.90 -2.37
N ASN A 244 -20.46 -7.07 -3.36
CA ASN A 244 -21.22 -5.86 -3.07
C ASN A 244 -22.64 -6.28 -2.69
N ASP A 245 -22.89 -6.42 -1.40
CA ASP A 245 -24.14 -6.94 -0.85
C ASP A 245 -24.94 -5.87 -0.08
N ASN A 246 -24.53 -4.60 -0.24
CA ASN A 246 -25.06 -3.45 0.49
C ASN A 246 -24.96 -3.59 2.02
N SER A 247 -23.92 -4.28 2.48
CA SER A 247 -23.64 -4.44 3.90
C SER A 247 -22.14 -4.55 4.11
N VAL A 248 -21.63 -3.97 5.20
CA VAL A 248 -20.21 -4.09 5.52
C VAL A 248 -20.04 -5.19 6.56
N SER A 249 -19.38 -6.28 6.20
CA SER A 249 -19.06 -7.37 7.10
C SER A 249 -17.90 -7.04 8.04
N ARG A 250 -17.74 -7.82 9.12
CA ARG A 250 -16.58 -7.71 10.02
C ARG A 250 -15.22 -7.77 9.31
N HIS A 251 -15.12 -8.54 8.21
CA HIS A 251 -13.88 -8.64 7.44
C HIS A 251 -13.62 -7.40 6.60
N GLU A 252 -14.67 -6.75 6.10
CA GLU A 252 -14.56 -5.51 5.33
C GLU A 252 -14.24 -4.30 6.20
N LEU A 253 -14.53 -4.34 7.51
CA LEU A 253 -14.08 -3.33 8.48
C LEU A 253 -12.58 -3.39 8.78
N PHE A 254 -11.89 -4.46 8.35
CA PHE A 254 -10.48 -4.68 8.67
C PHE A 254 -9.55 -3.50 8.27
N PRO A 255 -9.70 -2.86 7.09
CA PRO A 255 -8.87 -1.73 6.68
C PRO A 255 -9.02 -0.46 7.54
N ILE A 256 -10.09 -0.34 8.32
CA ILE A 256 -10.22 0.76 9.30
C ILE A 256 -9.87 0.30 10.71
N ARG A 257 -10.28 -0.90 11.12
CA ARG A 257 -10.09 -1.39 12.48
C ARG A 257 -8.60 -1.64 12.76
N ALA A 258 -7.94 -2.47 11.97
CA ALA A 258 -6.60 -2.95 12.30
C ALA A 258 -5.50 -1.87 12.27
N PRO A 259 -5.51 -0.89 11.34
CA PRO A 259 -4.52 0.18 11.35
C PRO A 259 -4.73 1.21 12.48
N LEU A 260 -5.98 1.45 12.89
CA LEU A 260 -6.31 2.50 13.87
C LEU A 260 -6.40 1.99 15.30
N MET A 261 -6.67 0.72 15.53
CA MET A 261 -6.82 0.14 16.88
C MET A 261 -5.65 0.49 17.81
N ALA A 262 -4.41 0.43 17.31
CA ALA A 262 -3.23 0.74 18.11
C ALA A 262 -3.13 2.22 18.52
N LEU A 263 -3.88 3.11 17.86
CA LEU A 263 -3.95 4.55 18.14
C LEU A 263 -5.24 4.91 18.88
N GLU A 264 -6.31 4.17 18.64
CA GLU A 264 -7.69 4.45 19.06
C GLU A 264 -8.34 3.19 19.61
N HIS A 265 -8.09 2.90 20.88
CA HIS A 265 -8.59 1.71 21.59
C HIS A 265 -10.13 1.59 21.62
N CYS A 266 -10.86 2.69 21.41
CA CYS A 266 -12.32 2.70 21.33
C CYS A 266 -12.90 2.26 19.98
N ILE A 267 -12.09 2.06 18.93
CA ILE A 267 -12.60 1.74 17.60
C ILE A 267 -13.36 0.39 17.57
N ALA A 268 -12.89 -0.60 18.31
CA ALA A 268 -13.55 -1.90 18.39
C ALA A 268 -14.93 -1.84 19.05
N PRO A 269 -15.07 -1.36 20.30
CA PRO A 269 -16.38 -1.26 20.94
C PRO A 269 -17.31 -0.31 20.18
N PHE A 270 -16.79 0.74 19.55
CA PHE A 270 -17.58 1.60 18.66
C PHE A 270 -18.15 0.82 17.47
N LEU A 271 -17.31 0.13 16.69
CA LEU A 271 -17.77 -0.63 15.52
C LEU A 271 -18.73 -1.76 15.90
N GLU A 272 -18.54 -2.37 17.08
CA GLU A 272 -19.47 -3.37 17.63
C GLU A 272 -20.82 -2.75 18.02
N SER A 273 -20.83 -1.51 18.51
CA SER A 273 -22.08 -0.78 18.80
C SER A 273 -22.86 -0.35 17.56
N CYS A 274 -22.19 -0.31 16.40
CA CYS A 274 -22.83 -0.01 15.12
C CYS A 274 -23.66 -1.18 14.55
N ASP A 275 -23.66 -2.35 15.20
CA ASP A 275 -24.48 -3.51 14.82
C ASP A 275 -25.52 -3.81 15.94
N PRO A 276 -26.61 -3.02 16.05
CA PRO A 276 -27.60 -3.18 17.11
C PRO A 276 -28.46 -4.44 16.95
N ASN A 277 -28.57 -4.96 15.73
CA ASN A 277 -29.35 -6.15 15.42
C ASN A 277 -28.53 -7.45 15.57
N ASN A 278 -27.20 -7.33 15.71
CA ASN A 278 -26.20 -8.37 15.90
C ASN A 278 -26.22 -9.44 14.79
N ASP A 279 -26.40 -9.01 13.54
CA ASP A 279 -26.33 -9.86 12.35
C ASP A 279 -24.90 -9.95 11.75
N HIS A 280 -23.92 -9.30 12.42
CA HIS A 280 -22.51 -9.21 12.05
C HIS A 280 -22.23 -8.47 10.75
N ARG A 281 -23.17 -7.61 10.33
CA ARG A 281 -23.09 -6.75 9.17
C ARG A 281 -23.55 -5.35 9.58
N ILE A 282 -23.06 -4.35 8.85
CA ILE A 282 -23.42 -2.95 9.10
C ILE A 282 -24.02 -2.39 7.81
N SER A 283 -25.33 -2.14 7.84
CA SER A 283 -26.03 -1.41 6.78
C SER A 283 -25.63 0.07 6.75
N LEU A 284 -25.93 0.77 5.65
CA LEU A 284 -25.64 2.20 5.56
C LEU A 284 -26.41 3.01 6.62
N GLN A 285 -27.64 2.59 6.94
CA GLN A 285 -28.47 3.24 7.95
C GLN A 285 -27.88 3.05 9.35
N GLU A 286 -27.44 1.83 9.68
CA GLU A 286 -26.76 1.55 10.95
C GLU A 286 -25.45 2.33 11.07
N TRP A 287 -24.66 2.37 9.99
CA TRP A 287 -23.43 3.15 9.92
C TRP A 287 -23.66 4.64 10.17
N GLY A 288 -24.65 5.24 9.49
CA GLY A 288 -24.98 6.64 9.66
C GLY A 288 -25.53 6.97 11.05
N ASN A 289 -26.41 6.11 11.59
CA ASN A 289 -26.93 6.24 12.95
C ASN A 289 -25.81 6.14 14.00
N CYS A 290 -24.86 5.24 13.79
CA CYS A 290 -23.68 5.08 14.66
C CYS A 290 -22.77 6.33 14.64
N LEU A 291 -22.70 7.04 13.51
CA LEU A 291 -21.95 8.29 13.35
C LEU A 291 -22.74 9.54 13.78
N GLU A 292 -23.95 9.38 14.31
CA GLU A 292 -24.87 10.46 14.70
C GLU A 292 -25.27 11.37 13.53
N LEU A 293 -25.53 10.80 12.35
CA LEU A 293 -25.94 11.51 11.14
C LEU A 293 -27.45 11.40 10.92
N GLU A 294 -28.05 12.40 10.26
CA GLU A 294 -29.47 12.41 9.93
C GLU A 294 -29.77 11.41 8.80
N GLU A 295 -30.75 10.52 9.00
CA GLU A 295 -31.08 9.43 8.07
C GLU A 295 -31.49 9.92 6.67
N ASP A 296 -32.20 11.06 6.60
CA ASP A 296 -32.71 11.65 5.35
C ASP A 296 -31.59 12.01 4.36
N ASP A 297 -30.36 12.20 4.87
CA ASP A 297 -29.20 12.59 4.08
C ASP A 297 -28.38 11.39 3.57
N LEU A 298 -28.65 10.18 4.08
CA LEU A 298 -27.93 8.94 3.74
C LEU A 298 -28.47 8.30 2.45
N THR A 299 -28.41 9.03 1.32
CA THR A 299 -28.78 8.46 0.02
C THR A 299 -27.61 7.64 -0.54
N ALA A 300 -27.75 6.32 -0.63
CA ALA A 300 -26.69 5.44 -1.15
C ALA A 300 -26.42 5.69 -2.65
N ARG A 301 -25.41 6.50 -2.97
CA ARG A 301 -24.94 6.75 -4.36
C ARG A 301 -23.94 5.69 -4.85
N CYS A 302 -23.60 4.68 -4.03
CA CYS A 302 -22.61 3.64 -4.34
C CYS A 302 -22.85 2.92 -5.68
N ALA A 303 -24.12 2.66 -6.02
CA ALA A 303 -24.49 1.90 -7.21
C ALA A 303 -24.30 2.65 -8.54
N LYS A 304 -24.03 3.97 -8.52
CA LYS A 304 -23.67 4.72 -9.73
C LYS A 304 -22.18 4.56 -10.05
N ILE A 305 -21.35 4.57 -9.01
CA ILE A 305 -19.89 4.54 -9.07
C ILE A 305 -19.38 3.19 -9.60
N ASN A 306 -19.90 2.08 -9.05
CA ASN A 306 -19.51 0.74 -9.51
C ASN A 306 -19.89 0.46 -10.99
N LYS A 307 -20.86 1.18 -11.57
CA LYS A 307 -21.23 1.01 -12.98
C LYS A 307 -20.30 1.77 -13.93
N GLU A 308 -19.76 2.90 -13.47
CA GLU A 308 -18.79 3.69 -14.23
C GLU A 308 -17.44 2.96 -14.26
N ASP A 309 -17.00 2.40 -13.13
CA ASP A 309 -15.76 1.59 -13.05
C ASP A 309 -15.85 0.28 -13.86
N GLU A 310 -17.01 -0.40 -13.87
CA GLU A 310 -17.20 -1.57 -14.74
C GLU A 310 -17.25 -1.18 -16.22
N MET A 311 -17.81 -0.03 -16.58
CA MET A 311 -17.82 0.45 -17.97
C MET A 311 -16.43 0.87 -18.45
N GLU A 312 -15.66 1.59 -17.64
CA GLU A 312 -14.29 2.01 -17.98
C GLU A 312 -13.35 0.80 -18.10
N LYS A 313 -13.51 -0.19 -17.23
CA LYS A 313 -12.79 -1.45 -17.34
C LYS A 313 -13.16 -2.23 -18.61
N ILE A 314 -14.44 -2.26 -18.99
CA ILE A 314 -14.89 -2.87 -20.24
C ILE A 314 -14.35 -2.10 -21.46
N GLU A 315 -14.27 -0.77 -21.42
CA GLU A 315 -13.69 0.04 -22.50
C GLU A 315 -12.16 -0.17 -22.63
N LEU A 316 -11.44 -0.32 -21.53
CA LEU A 316 -10.01 -0.68 -21.53
C LEU A 316 -9.77 -2.10 -22.07
N GLU A 317 -10.61 -3.07 -21.68
CA GLU A 317 -10.52 -4.46 -22.16
C GLU A 317 -10.95 -4.61 -23.64
N LEU A 318 -11.78 -3.70 -24.16
CA LEU A 318 -12.21 -3.68 -25.57
C LEU A 318 -11.36 -2.77 -26.47
N GLY A 319 -10.52 -1.90 -25.89
CA GLY A 319 -9.57 -1.05 -26.61
C GLY A 319 -8.26 -1.74 -26.99
N GLU A 320 -8.01 -2.94 -26.45
CA GLU A 320 -6.83 -3.77 -26.74
C GLU A 320 -7.13 -5.00 -27.62
N ALA A 321 -8.30 -5.06 -28.28
CA ALA A 321 -8.71 -6.19 -29.14
C ALA A 321 -8.52 -5.94 -30.65
#